data_AF-U9VZV8-F1
#
_entry.id   AF-U9VZV8-F1
#
_cell.length_a   1.000
_cell.length_b   1.000
_cell.length_c   1.000
_cell.angle_alpha   90.00
_cell.angle_beta   90.00
_cell.angle_gamma   90.00
#
_symmetry.space_group_name_H-M   'P 1'
#
loop_
_entity.id
_entity.type
_entity.pdbx_description
1 polymer ?
#
loop_
_entity_poly.entity_id
_entity_poly.type
_entity_poly.pdbx_seq_one_letter_code
_entity_poly.pdbx_strand_id
1 'polypeptide(L)'
;MAESLKKTLAHSPFAISWSRTQTEFVQWTISNRHRIDCLVVQPANDSSELLNELWERDILLPTLVISSQSERTTAAEYYDAVIQVTPAELDTIESKVHEAINQFLQLPASQNTLIDNASTSTDTRDNRVFLLSLQQQRLTEKLQERLGYLGVYYKRNSQNFVRNMTVEERHEFLDQLRQDYRQIILSYFSSDDKTLNQRIDDYVNLAFFADVSISKVVEIHMELMDNFSKQLHMEGRSEEILLDYRLTLIDVLAHLCEMYRRSIPREI
;
A
#
# COMPACT_ATOMS: atom_id res chain seq x y z
N MET A 1 -21.81 -10.50 -16.15
CA MET A 1 -21.55 -9.57 -15.03
C MET A 1 -20.37 -8.63 -15.30
N ALA A 2 -19.19 -9.13 -15.70
CA ALA A 2 -18.04 -8.26 -16.02
C ALA A 2 -18.36 -7.16 -17.05
N GLU A 3 -19.16 -7.44 -18.09
CA GLU A 3 -19.59 -6.42 -19.06
C GLU A 3 -20.59 -5.39 -18.49
N SER A 4 -21.43 -5.80 -17.53
CA SER A 4 -22.37 -4.90 -16.86
C SER A 4 -21.62 -3.94 -15.93
N LEU A 5 -20.69 -4.45 -15.12
CA LEU A 5 -19.79 -3.61 -14.31
C LEU A 5 -18.94 -2.69 -15.18
N LYS A 6 -18.38 -3.19 -16.29
CA LYS A 6 -17.61 -2.35 -17.23
C LYS A 6 -18.45 -1.21 -17.78
N LYS A 7 -19.73 -1.45 -18.06
CA LYS A 7 -20.64 -0.42 -18.59
C LYS A 7 -21.03 0.61 -17.53
N THR A 8 -21.31 0.19 -16.29
CA THR A 8 -21.66 1.08 -15.18
C THR A 8 -20.45 1.91 -14.71
N LEU A 9 -19.27 1.30 -14.64
CA LEU A 9 -18.04 1.97 -14.21
C LEU A 9 -17.34 2.76 -15.33
N ALA A 10 -17.66 2.54 -16.60
CA ALA A 10 -17.11 3.34 -17.71
C ALA A 10 -17.51 4.83 -17.68
N HIS A 11 -18.58 5.16 -16.97
CA HIS A 11 -19.07 6.54 -16.80
C HIS A 11 -18.65 7.18 -15.46
N SER A 12 -17.86 6.47 -14.66
CA SER A 12 -17.44 6.88 -13.32
C SER A 12 -15.98 7.36 -13.31
N PRO A 13 -15.54 8.17 -12.33
CA PRO A 13 -14.17 8.68 -12.24
C PRO A 13 -13.13 7.60 -11.83
N PHE A 14 -13.48 6.31 -11.87
CA PHE A 14 -12.65 5.22 -11.38
C PHE A 14 -11.65 4.71 -12.44
N ALA A 15 -10.40 4.54 -12.03
CA ALA A 15 -9.41 3.79 -12.79
C ALA A 15 -9.52 2.29 -12.42
N ILE A 16 -9.94 1.46 -13.37
CA ILE A 16 -10.29 0.05 -13.11
C ILE A 16 -9.20 -0.85 -13.68
N SER A 17 -8.69 -1.77 -12.87
CA SER A 17 -7.82 -2.85 -13.33
C SER A 17 -8.55 -4.18 -13.19
N TRP A 18 -8.54 -4.96 -14.27
CA TRP A 18 -9.26 -6.23 -14.37
C TRP A 18 -8.24 -7.37 -14.43
N SER A 19 -8.38 -8.35 -13.55
CA SER A 19 -7.61 -9.60 -13.60
C SER A 19 -8.51 -10.75 -14.00
N ARG A 20 -8.01 -11.66 -14.84
CA ARG A 20 -8.81 -12.81 -15.32
C ARG A 20 -8.56 -14.07 -14.50
N THR A 21 -7.46 -14.12 -13.76
CA THR A 21 -7.06 -15.25 -12.92
C THR A 21 -6.74 -14.76 -11.51
N GLN A 22 -6.94 -15.63 -10.52
CA GLN A 22 -6.60 -15.36 -9.11
C GLN A 22 -5.11 -15.04 -8.93
N THR A 23 -4.22 -15.79 -9.58
CA THR A 23 -2.77 -15.58 -9.47
C THR A 23 -2.34 -14.22 -10.03
N GLU A 24 -2.90 -13.82 -11.18
CA GLU A 24 -2.66 -12.49 -11.76
C GLU A 24 -3.20 -11.38 -10.86
N PHE A 25 -4.39 -11.58 -10.28
CA PHE A 25 -4.99 -10.63 -9.34
C PHE A 25 -4.12 -10.43 -8.11
N VAL A 26 -3.66 -11.51 -7.48
CA VAL A 26 -2.81 -11.44 -6.28
C VAL A 26 -1.47 -10.79 -6.60
N GLN A 27 -0.78 -11.21 -7.67
CA GLN A 27 0.50 -10.61 -8.07
C GLN A 27 0.39 -9.11 -8.40
N TRP A 28 -0.69 -8.73 -9.09
CA TRP A 28 -0.95 -7.33 -9.38
C TRP A 28 -1.27 -6.54 -8.11
N THR A 29 -2.06 -7.12 -7.19
CA THR A 29 -2.42 -6.52 -5.91
C THR A 29 -1.19 -6.31 -5.04
N ILE A 30 -0.27 -7.28 -4.97
CA ILE A 30 1.01 -7.15 -4.27
C ILE A 30 1.84 -6.02 -4.88
N SER A 31 1.97 -6.02 -6.21
CA SER A 31 2.79 -5.04 -6.93
C SER A 31 2.22 -3.62 -6.88
N ASN A 32 0.92 -3.47 -6.64
CA ASN A 32 0.20 -2.19 -6.65
C ASN A 32 -0.54 -1.91 -5.34
N ARG A 33 -0.18 -2.58 -4.22
CA ARG A 33 -0.90 -2.53 -2.93
C ARG A 33 -1.15 -1.11 -2.42
N HIS A 34 -0.27 -0.19 -2.79
CA HIS A 34 -0.28 1.22 -2.41
C HIS A 34 -1.10 2.13 -3.34
N ARG A 35 -1.53 1.62 -4.49
CA ARG A 35 -2.26 2.35 -5.54
C ARG A 35 -3.76 2.05 -5.54
N ILE A 36 -4.17 1.00 -4.84
CA ILE A 36 -5.53 0.50 -4.85
C ILE A 36 -6.32 1.26 -3.78
N ASP A 37 -7.38 1.95 -4.23
CA ASP A 37 -8.26 2.68 -3.33
C ASP A 37 -9.39 1.77 -2.80
N CYS A 38 -9.80 0.75 -3.57
CA CYS A 38 -10.77 -0.27 -3.17
C CYS A 38 -10.59 -1.53 -4.03
N LEU A 39 -10.71 -2.70 -3.43
CA LEU A 39 -10.79 -4.00 -4.10
C LEU A 39 -12.25 -4.36 -4.35
N VAL A 40 -12.52 -4.99 -5.49
CA VAL A 40 -13.82 -5.59 -5.80
C VAL A 40 -13.57 -7.04 -6.18
N VAL A 41 -14.10 -7.96 -5.37
CA VAL A 41 -13.89 -9.40 -5.53
C VAL A 41 -15.25 -10.04 -5.81
N GLN A 42 -15.32 -10.82 -6.89
CA GLN A 42 -16.45 -11.71 -7.11
C GLN A 42 -16.00 -13.10 -6.66
N PRO A 43 -16.60 -13.67 -5.60
CA PRO A 43 -16.28 -15.01 -5.15
C PRO A 43 -16.72 -16.01 -6.23
N ALA A 44 -15.76 -16.71 -6.81
CA ALA A 44 -16.00 -18.08 -7.27
C ALA A 44 -15.95 -19.01 -6.04
N ASN A 45 -16.35 -20.26 -6.17
CA ASN A 45 -16.54 -21.25 -5.08
C ASN A 45 -15.40 -21.37 -4.02
N ASP A 46 -14.24 -20.72 -4.19
CA ASP A 46 -13.05 -20.74 -3.31
C ASP A 46 -12.54 -19.34 -2.84
N SER A 47 -13.42 -18.36 -2.71
CA SER A 47 -13.04 -16.97 -2.39
C SER A 47 -12.29 -16.73 -1.08
N SER A 48 -12.37 -17.66 -0.13
CA SER A 48 -11.64 -17.60 1.14
C SER A 48 -10.13 -17.74 0.94
N GLU A 49 -9.66 -18.50 -0.05
CA GLU A 49 -8.22 -18.70 -0.27
C GLU A 49 -7.51 -17.44 -0.76
N LEU A 50 -8.15 -16.71 -1.70
CA LEU A 50 -7.59 -15.47 -2.26
C LEU A 50 -7.46 -14.38 -1.19
N LEU A 51 -8.51 -14.25 -0.40
CA LEU A 51 -8.55 -13.33 0.72
C LEU A 51 -7.50 -13.75 1.75
N ASN A 52 -7.50 -15.00 2.23
CA ASN A 52 -6.47 -15.48 3.15
C ASN A 52 -5.03 -15.27 2.64
N GLU A 53 -4.76 -15.45 1.34
CA GLU A 53 -3.44 -15.19 0.77
C GLU A 53 -3.04 -13.71 0.81
N LEU A 54 -3.98 -12.79 0.60
CA LEU A 54 -3.75 -11.35 0.76
C LEU A 54 -3.57 -10.96 2.24
N TRP A 55 -4.31 -11.63 3.14
CA TRP A 55 -4.15 -11.45 4.59
C TRP A 55 -2.78 -11.93 5.08
N GLU A 56 -2.34 -13.11 4.64
CA GLU A 56 -1.04 -13.67 5.00
C GLU A 56 0.13 -12.78 4.52
N ARG A 57 -0.09 -12.00 3.47
CA ARG A 57 0.89 -11.07 2.88
C ARG A 57 0.75 -9.63 3.40
N ASP A 58 -0.04 -9.41 4.44
CA ASP A 58 -0.27 -8.11 5.10
C ASP A 58 -0.83 -7.03 4.16
N ILE A 59 -1.65 -7.41 3.18
CA ILE A 59 -2.30 -6.47 2.24
C ILE A 59 -3.76 -6.27 2.64
N LEU A 60 -4.04 -5.13 3.26
CA LEU A 60 -5.35 -4.82 3.79
C LEU A 60 -5.91 -3.56 3.14
N LEU A 61 -7.00 -3.73 2.40
CA LEU A 61 -7.59 -2.69 1.55
C LEU A 61 -9.11 -2.70 1.71
N PRO A 62 -9.79 -1.55 1.52
CA PRO A 62 -11.25 -1.52 1.44
C PRO A 62 -11.72 -2.53 0.39
N THR A 63 -12.61 -3.45 0.74
CA THR A 63 -12.97 -4.57 -0.14
C THR A 63 -14.48 -4.71 -0.26
N LEU A 64 -14.95 -4.77 -1.50
CA LEU A 64 -16.32 -5.09 -1.87
C LEU A 64 -16.38 -6.53 -2.37
N VAL A 65 -17.28 -7.33 -1.82
CA VAL A 65 -17.50 -8.72 -2.24
C VAL A 65 -18.86 -8.82 -2.93
N ILE A 66 -18.87 -9.27 -4.19
CA ILE A 66 -20.10 -9.35 -4.99
C ILE A 66 -20.67 -10.78 -4.91
N SER A 67 -21.63 -11.04 -4.02
CA SER A 67 -22.22 -12.38 -3.84
C SER A 67 -23.71 -12.45 -4.18
N SER A 68 -24.15 -13.61 -4.69
CA SER A 68 -25.58 -13.94 -4.80
C SER A 68 -26.07 -14.34 -3.41
N GLN A 69 -27.24 -13.83 -2.99
CA GLN A 69 -27.78 -13.76 -1.62
C GLN A 69 -27.80 -15.05 -0.74
N SER A 70 -27.24 -16.18 -1.17
CA SER A 70 -27.28 -17.46 -0.44
C SER A 70 -25.97 -17.89 0.23
N GLU A 71 -24.87 -17.13 0.11
CA GLU A 71 -23.58 -17.45 0.76
C GLU A 71 -23.20 -16.37 1.78
N ARG A 72 -24.02 -16.22 2.82
CA ARG A 72 -23.79 -15.24 3.90
C ARG A 72 -22.64 -15.60 4.87
N THR A 73 -21.91 -16.69 4.63
CA THR A 73 -21.25 -17.39 5.75
C THR A 73 -19.72 -17.41 5.76
N THR A 74 -18.99 -16.93 4.74
CA THR A 74 -17.51 -17.06 4.74
C THR A 74 -16.74 -15.75 4.49
N ALA A 75 -17.37 -14.70 3.97
CA ALA A 75 -16.69 -13.44 3.71
C ALA A 75 -16.55 -12.52 4.94
N ALA A 76 -17.26 -12.83 6.03
CA ALA A 76 -17.11 -12.15 7.32
C ALA A 76 -15.79 -12.50 8.02
N GLU A 77 -15.03 -13.47 7.49
CA GLU A 77 -13.81 -14.00 8.11
C GLU A 77 -12.52 -13.27 7.66
N TYR A 78 -12.61 -12.34 6.68
CA TYR A 78 -11.45 -11.63 6.14
C TYR A 78 -11.16 -10.27 6.82
N TYR A 79 -12.20 -9.46 7.08
CA TYR A 79 -12.12 -8.18 7.81
C TYR A 79 -13.54 -7.62 8.09
N ASP A 80 -13.71 -6.83 9.16
CA ASP A 80 -15.02 -6.25 9.55
C ASP A 80 -15.50 -5.10 8.61
N ALA A 81 -14.66 -4.64 7.67
CA ALA A 81 -15.03 -3.65 6.63
C ALA A 81 -15.40 -4.25 5.26
N VAL A 82 -15.57 -5.56 5.15
CA VAL A 82 -15.96 -6.15 3.86
C VAL A 82 -17.44 -5.86 3.61
N ILE A 83 -17.71 -5.05 2.58
CA ILE A 83 -19.09 -4.76 2.17
C ILE A 83 -19.53 -5.78 1.12
N GLN A 84 -20.59 -6.51 1.43
CA GLN A 84 -21.26 -7.41 0.49
C GLN A 84 -22.16 -6.59 -0.43
N VAL A 85 -22.05 -6.80 -1.73
CA VAL A 85 -22.89 -6.17 -2.75
C VAL A 85 -23.60 -7.25 -3.54
N THR A 86 -24.91 -7.13 -3.71
CA THR A 86 -25.65 -8.09 -4.54
C THR A 86 -25.56 -7.70 -6.03
N PRO A 87 -25.68 -8.65 -6.97
CA PRO A 87 -25.65 -8.33 -8.41
C PRO A 87 -26.71 -7.33 -8.88
N ALA A 88 -27.79 -7.15 -8.10
CA ALA A 88 -28.84 -6.17 -8.36
C ALA A 88 -28.49 -4.75 -7.90
N GLU A 89 -27.50 -4.59 -7.01
CA GLU A 89 -27.06 -3.30 -6.45
C GLU A 89 -25.84 -2.73 -7.19
N LEU A 90 -25.43 -3.36 -8.29
CA LEU A 90 -24.30 -2.96 -9.13
C LEU A 90 -24.43 -1.53 -9.69
N ASP A 91 -25.67 -1.07 -9.90
CA ASP A 91 -25.94 0.30 -10.35
C ASP A 91 -25.60 1.34 -9.27
N THR A 92 -25.50 0.93 -8.00
CA THR A 92 -25.10 1.77 -6.86
C THR A 92 -23.66 1.52 -6.40
N ILE A 93 -22.84 0.85 -7.22
CA ILE A 93 -21.48 0.44 -6.85
C ILE A 93 -20.60 1.62 -6.42
N GLU A 94 -20.79 2.80 -7.01
CA GLU A 94 -20.05 4.01 -6.63
C GLU A 94 -20.32 4.40 -5.17
N SER A 95 -21.58 4.41 -4.75
CA SER A 95 -21.94 4.68 -3.34
C SER A 95 -21.36 3.61 -2.42
N LYS A 96 -21.36 2.35 -2.86
CA LYS A 96 -20.84 1.21 -2.08
C LYS A 96 -19.31 1.24 -1.95
N VAL A 97 -18.59 1.71 -2.96
CA VAL A 97 -17.13 1.96 -2.89
C VAL A 97 -16.85 3.03 -1.84
N HIS A 98 -17.57 4.15 -1.85
CA HIS A 98 -17.40 5.20 -0.85
C HIS A 98 -17.75 4.72 0.56
N GLU A 99 -18.79 3.89 0.69
CA GLU A 99 -19.18 3.26 1.95
C GLU A 99 -18.06 2.33 2.46
N ALA A 100 -17.47 1.50 1.59
CA ALA A 100 -16.40 0.57 1.94
C ALA A 100 -15.13 1.31 2.38
N ILE A 101 -14.78 2.38 1.66
CA ILE A 101 -13.66 3.24 2.02
C ILE A 101 -13.92 3.90 3.38
N ASN A 102 -15.10 4.50 3.59
CA ASN A 102 -15.43 5.14 4.86
C ASN A 102 -15.43 4.15 6.03
N GLN A 103 -15.98 2.95 5.85
CA GLN A 103 -15.97 1.90 6.85
C GLN A 103 -14.52 1.46 7.16
N PHE A 104 -13.68 1.32 6.13
CA PHE A 104 -12.26 1.01 6.30
C PHE A 104 -11.49 2.11 7.06
N LEU A 105 -11.79 3.38 6.80
CA LEU A 105 -11.16 4.51 7.50
C LEU A 105 -11.63 4.66 8.94
N GLN A 106 -12.84 4.23 9.27
CA GLN A 106 -13.41 4.30 10.62
C GLN A 106 -12.99 3.14 11.50
N LEU A 107 -12.37 2.09 10.94
CA LEU A 107 -12.02 0.93 11.73
C LEU A 107 -10.82 1.21 12.62
N PRO A 108 -10.95 0.96 13.94
CA PRO A 108 -9.83 1.10 14.85
C PRO A 108 -8.79 0.04 14.45
N ALA A 109 -7.54 0.48 14.26
CA ALA A 109 -6.43 -0.40 13.92
C ALA A 109 -6.31 -1.60 14.89
N SER A 110 -6.83 -1.48 16.11
CA SER A 110 -6.83 -2.48 17.18
C SER A 110 -7.91 -3.58 17.09
N GLN A 111 -8.94 -3.46 16.25
CA GLN A 111 -9.98 -4.49 16.14
C GLN A 111 -9.76 -5.32 14.87
N ASN A 112 -8.92 -6.36 14.96
CA ASN A 112 -9.04 -7.50 14.05
C ASN A 112 -8.29 -8.76 14.52
N THR A 113 -8.85 -9.49 15.48
CA THR A 113 -8.54 -10.92 15.66
C THR A 113 -9.79 -11.69 16.07
N LEU A 114 -10.63 -12.04 15.09
CA LEU A 114 -11.54 -13.19 15.24
C LEU A 114 -11.06 -14.34 14.34
N ILE A 115 -9.79 -14.70 14.49
CA ILE A 115 -9.33 -16.07 14.28
C ILE A 115 -8.44 -16.39 15.49
N ASP A 116 -9.09 -16.86 16.54
CA ASP A 116 -8.43 -17.44 17.70
C ASP A 116 -8.00 -18.87 17.33
N ASN A 117 -7.01 -18.97 16.43
CA ASN A 117 -6.17 -20.16 16.38
C ASN A 117 -5.07 -19.93 17.42
N ALA A 118 -5.31 -20.49 18.60
CA ALA A 118 -4.44 -20.48 19.76
C ALA A 118 -3.12 -21.19 19.47
N SER A 119 -2.17 -20.53 18.80
CA SER A 119 -0.76 -20.96 18.74
C SER A 119 0.24 -20.03 18.02
N THR A 120 -0.11 -18.80 17.61
CA THR A 120 0.89 -17.87 17.02
C THR A 120 1.13 -16.67 17.93
N SER A 121 2.39 -16.49 18.29
CA SER A 121 2.99 -15.46 19.15
C SER A 121 2.36 -14.07 19.01
N THR A 122 2.10 -13.43 20.16
CA THR A 122 1.54 -12.08 20.30
C THR A 122 2.28 -10.98 19.54
N ASP A 123 3.57 -11.15 19.22
CA ASP A 123 4.41 -10.13 18.57
C ASP A 123 4.02 -9.83 17.10
N THR A 124 3.45 -10.78 16.36
CA THR A 124 3.07 -10.54 14.94
C THR A 124 1.75 -9.79 14.79
N ARG A 125 0.92 -9.75 15.84
CA ARG A 125 -0.38 -9.07 15.82
C ARG A 125 -0.21 -7.55 15.92
N ASP A 126 0.69 -7.07 16.77
CA ASP A 126 0.90 -5.63 16.97
C ASP A 126 1.55 -4.96 15.74
N ASN A 127 2.49 -5.64 15.06
CA ASN A 127 3.13 -5.12 13.85
C ASN A 127 2.14 -4.92 12.68
N ARG A 128 1.16 -5.82 12.52
CA ARG A 128 0.13 -5.74 11.47
C ARG A 128 -0.79 -4.55 11.68
N VAL A 129 -1.14 -4.28 12.92
CA VAL A 129 -1.93 -3.11 13.35
C VAL A 129 -1.23 -1.81 12.96
N PHE A 130 0.10 -1.77 13.08
CA PHE A 130 0.90 -0.62 12.69
C PHE A 130 0.90 -0.39 11.16
N LEU A 131 1.23 -1.39 10.36
CA LEU A 131 1.24 -1.28 8.88
C LEU A 131 -0.12 -0.89 8.32
N LEU A 132 -1.19 -1.46 8.89
CA LEU A 132 -2.58 -1.08 8.63
C LEU A 132 -2.83 0.41 8.86
N SER A 133 -2.43 0.91 10.02
CA SER A 133 -2.65 2.32 10.39
C SER A 133 -1.93 3.27 9.42
N LEU A 134 -0.74 2.89 8.94
CA LEU A 134 0.04 3.67 7.98
C LEU A 134 -0.64 3.68 6.60
N GLN A 135 -1.17 2.53 6.18
CA GLN A 135 -1.90 2.41 4.93
C GLN A 135 -3.22 3.19 4.95
N GLN A 136 -3.98 3.13 6.06
CA GLN A 136 -5.19 3.93 6.27
C GLN A 136 -4.90 5.43 6.22
N GLN A 137 -3.83 5.89 6.89
CA GLN A 137 -3.45 7.30 6.89
C GLN A 137 -3.09 7.77 5.48
N ARG A 138 -2.26 7.01 4.77
CA ARG A 138 -1.87 7.31 3.39
C ARG A 138 -3.09 7.38 2.46
N LEU A 139 -4.00 6.41 2.55
CA LEU A 139 -5.21 6.38 1.72
C LEU A 139 -6.11 7.59 2.03
N THR A 140 -6.28 7.92 3.31
CA THR A 140 -7.05 9.10 3.76
C THR A 140 -6.54 10.37 3.12
N GLU A 141 -5.23 10.61 3.17
CA GLU A 141 -4.63 11.85 2.69
C GLU A 141 -4.67 11.93 1.15
N LYS A 142 -4.46 10.82 0.44
CA LYS A 142 -4.64 10.73 -1.02
C LYS A 142 -6.09 11.01 -1.44
N LEU A 143 -7.07 10.55 -0.67
CA LEU A 143 -8.48 10.83 -0.90
C LEU A 143 -8.82 12.30 -0.59
N GLN A 144 -8.28 12.86 0.49
CA GLN A 144 -8.46 14.27 0.84
C GLN A 144 -7.89 15.21 -0.23
N GLU A 145 -6.73 14.89 -0.80
CA GLU A 145 -6.11 15.64 -1.90
C GLU A 145 -7.00 15.61 -3.16
N ARG A 146 -7.55 14.44 -3.52
CA ARG A 146 -8.42 14.29 -4.71
C ARG A 146 -9.81 14.89 -4.53
N LEU A 147 -10.33 14.92 -3.31
CA LEU A 147 -11.64 15.51 -2.99
C LEU A 147 -11.57 17.04 -2.77
N GLY A 148 -10.40 17.66 -2.89
CA GLY A 148 -10.24 19.11 -2.91
C GLY A 148 -10.57 19.80 -1.58
N TYR A 149 -10.48 19.10 -0.45
CA TYR A 149 -10.64 19.73 0.86
C TYR A 149 -9.56 20.79 1.04
N LEU A 150 -9.98 22.03 1.30
CA LEU A 150 -9.13 23.22 1.43
C LEU A 150 -7.91 22.93 2.33
N GLY A 151 -6.71 23.06 1.77
CA GLY A 151 -5.45 23.02 2.51
C GLY A 151 -5.19 21.68 3.20
N VAL A 152 -4.90 20.64 2.42
CA VAL A 152 -4.47 19.33 2.95
C VAL A 152 -3.07 19.48 3.53
N TYR A 153 -3.02 19.82 4.81
CA TYR A 153 -1.81 19.66 5.61
C TYR A 153 -1.72 18.20 6.01
N TYR A 154 -0.59 17.58 5.67
CA TYR A 154 -0.32 16.20 6.07
C TYR A 154 -0.35 16.09 7.60
N LYS A 155 -1.44 15.55 8.18
CA LYS A 155 -1.59 15.40 9.62
C LYS A 155 -0.97 14.07 10.04
N ARG A 156 0.35 14.11 10.24
CA ARG A 156 1.14 12.95 10.65
C ARG A 156 0.69 12.42 12.01
N ASN A 157 0.41 11.11 12.10
CA ASN A 157 0.15 10.46 13.38
C ASN A 157 1.47 10.17 14.11
N SER A 158 1.70 10.81 15.25
CA SER A 158 2.93 10.64 16.03
C SER A 158 3.15 9.23 16.55
N GLN A 159 2.09 8.43 16.71
CA GLN A 159 2.22 7.04 17.12
C GLN A 159 2.96 6.21 16.07
N ASN A 160 2.89 6.63 14.81
CA ASN A 160 3.44 5.89 13.69
C ASN A 160 4.90 6.24 13.36
N PHE A 161 5.54 7.04 14.21
CA PHE A 161 6.91 7.47 13.98
C PHE A 161 7.91 6.38 14.34
N VAL A 162 9.00 6.27 13.57
CA VAL A 162 10.07 5.28 13.78
C VAL A 162 10.63 5.30 15.21
N ARG A 163 10.61 6.47 15.87
CA ARG A 163 11.05 6.62 17.26
C ARG A 163 10.13 6.00 18.32
N ASN A 164 8.86 5.79 17.98
CA ASN A 164 7.83 5.28 18.88
C ASN A 164 7.49 3.80 18.60
N MET A 165 8.03 3.22 17.52
CA MET A 165 7.91 1.82 17.18
C MET A 165 8.70 0.93 18.15
N THR A 166 8.27 -0.32 18.31
CA THR A 166 9.07 -1.37 18.96
C THR A 166 10.32 -1.69 18.13
N VAL A 167 11.26 -2.45 18.71
CA VAL A 167 12.52 -2.77 18.02
C VAL A 167 12.25 -3.64 16.80
N GLU A 168 11.28 -4.55 16.93
CA GLU A 168 10.83 -5.51 15.93
C GLU A 168 10.08 -4.81 14.79
N GLU A 169 9.07 -3.98 15.11
CA GLU A 169 8.33 -3.17 14.12
C GLU A 169 9.28 -2.28 13.32
N ARG A 170 10.22 -1.65 14.01
CA ARG A 170 11.21 -0.79 13.37
C ARG A 170 12.10 -1.57 12.41
N HIS A 171 12.52 -2.78 12.79
CA HIS A 171 13.36 -3.61 11.93
C HIS A 171 12.61 -4.01 10.65
N GLU A 172 11.37 -4.49 10.79
CA GLU A 172 10.52 -4.90 9.68
C GLU A 172 10.18 -3.73 8.76
N PHE A 173 9.81 -2.57 9.33
CA PHE A 173 9.55 -1.36 8.56
C PHE A 173 10.79 -0.91 7.78
N LEU A 174 11.98 -0.90 8.41
CA LEU A 174 13.21 -0.53 7.73
C LEU A 174 13.61 -1.53 6.64
N ASP A 175 13.35 -2.82 6.83
CA ASP A 175 13.59 -3.83 5.81
C ASP A 175 12.65 -3.68 4.62
N GLN A 176 11.36 -3.39 4.87
CA GLN A 176 10.42 -3.06 3.80
C GLN A 176 10.87 -1.81 3.04
N LEU A 177 11.28 -0.77 3.77
CA LEU A 177 11.77 0.48 3.18
C LEU A 177 13.04 0.23 2.33
N ARG A 178 13.95 -0.63 2.78
CA ARG A 178 15.13 -1.07 2.00
C ARG A 178 14.72 -1.81 0.73
N GLN A 179 13.75 -2.71 0.80
CA GLN A 179 13.27 -3.46 -0.37
C GLN A 179 12.63 -2.55 -1.41
N ASP A 180 11.81 -1.59 -0.98
CA ASP A 180 11.17 -0.63 -1.86
C ASP A 180 12.22 0.28 -2.53
N TYR A 181 13.22 0.75 -1.77
CA TYR A 181 14.33 1.54 -2.32
C TYR A 181 15.18 0.73 -3.31
N ARG A 182 15.46 -0.54 -3.01
CA ARG A 182 16.16 -1.44 -3.93
C ARG A 182 15.41 -1.54 -5.26
N GLN A 183 14.09 -1.65 -5.22
CA GLN A 183 13.29 -1.72 -6.44
C GLN A 183 13.37 -0.41 -7.25
N ILE A 184 13.37 0.75 -6.59
CA ILE A 184 13.58 2.04 -7.25
C ILE A 184 14.92 2.04 -8.00
N ILE A 185 16.01 1.69 -7.33
CA ILE A 185 17.36 1.63 -7.95
C ILE A 185 17.36 0.75 -9.20
N LEU A 186 16.81 -0.47 -9.10
CA LEU A 186 16.78 -1.42 -10.21
C LEU A 186 15.94 -0.91 -11.40
N SER A 187 14.85 -0.20 -11.13
CA SER A 187 14.01 0.40 -12.17
C SER A 187 14.53 1.75 -12.71
N TYR A 188 15.46 2.42 -12.03
CA TYR A 188 15.77 3.84 -12.28
C TYR A 188 16.30 4.13 -13.70
N PHE A 189 17.21 3.30 -14.19
CA PHE A 189 17.77 3.41 -15.54
C PHE A 189 17.06 2.54 -16.58
N SER A 190 15.94 1.92 -16.20
CA SER A 190 15.15 1.10 -17.12
C SER A 190 14.23 2.00 -17.96
N SER A 191 14.51 2.10 -19.26
CA SER A 191 13.85 3.00 -20.21
C SER A 191 12.33 2.83 -20.35
N ASP A 192 11.80 1.67 -19.94
CA ASP A 192 10.40 1.27 -20.17
C ASP A 192 9.51 1.38 -18.93
N ASP A 193 10.06 1.75 -17.76
CA ASP A 193 9.32 1.66 -16.51
C ASP A 193 8.51 2.93 -16.22
N LYS A 194 7.29 2.99 -16.78
CA LYS A 194 6.30 4.03 -16.48
C LYS A 194 5.88 4.08 -15.00
N THR A 195 6.31 3.12 -14.17
CA THR A 195 5.96 3.05 -12.75
C THR A 195 7.03 3.65 -11.82
N LEU A 196 8.18 4.09 -12.34
CA LEU A 196 9.29 4.60 -11.52
C LEU A 196 8.88 5.77 -10.61
N ASN A 197 8.29 6.84 -11.17
CA ASN A 197 7.85 8.00 -10.39
C ASN A 197 6.88 7.59 -9.28
N GLN A 198 5.98 6.66 -9.59
CA GLN A 198 5.03 6.14 -8.60
C GLN A 198 5.73 5.39 -7.47
N ARG A 199 6.77 4.60 -7.77
CA ARG A 199 7.55 3.89 -6.75
C ARG A 199 8.30 4.87 -5.86
N ILE A 200 8.85 5.94 -6.44
CA ILE A 200 9.48 7.03 -5.70
C ILE A 200 8.47 7.69 -4.77
N ASP A 201 7.29 8.06 -5.28
CA ASP A 201 6.21 8.65 -4.47
C ASP A 201 5.77 7.71 -3.34
N ASP A 202 5.62 6.41 -3.61
CA ASP A 202 5.20 5.42 -2.63
C ASP A 202 6.22 5.31 -1.49
N TYR A 203 7.51 5.21 -1.84
CA TYR A 203 8.61 5.18 -0.89
C TYR A 203 8.68 6.46 -0.04
N VAL A 204 8.58 7.61 -0.70
CA VAL A 204 8.64 8.93 -0.05
C VAL A 204 7.48 9.11 0.92
N ASN A 205 6.28 8.68 0.55
CA ASN A 205 5.11 8.73 1.44
C ASN A 205 5.34 7.90 2.71
N LEU A 206 5.85 6.67 2.59
CA LEU A 206 6.15 5.83 3.76
C LEU A 206 7.21 6.49 4.66
N ALA A 207 8.29 7.00 4.05
CA ALA A 207 9.36 7.68 4.78
C ALA A 207 8.85 8.96 5.50
N PHE A 208 7.99 9.74 4.83
CA PHE A 208 7.44 10.97 5.37
C PHE A 208 6.47 10.73 6.54
N PHE A 209 5.55 9.76 6.41
CA PHE A 209 4.57 9.45 7.44
C PHE A 209 5.20 8.83 8.69
N ALA A 210 6.22 8.01 8.51
CA ALA A 210 6.97 7.41 9.62
C ALA A 210 8.02 8.35 10.24
N ASP A 211 8.13 9.60 9.77
CA ASP A 211 9.12 10.60 10.24
C ASP A 211 10.57 10.07 10.12
N VAL A 212 10.86 9.39 9.01
CA VAL A 212 12.20 8.89 8.70
C VAL A 212 13.12 10.07 8.40
N SER A 213 14.30 10.07 9.03
CA SER A 213 15.29 11.12 8.81
C SER A 213 15.95 10.97 7.43
N ILE A 214 16.33 12.09 6.83
CA ILE A 214 17.12 12.12 5.58
C ILE A 214 18.39 11.28 5.74
N SER A 215 19.05 11.36 6.89
CA SER A 215 20.24 10.56 7.20
C SER A 215 19.96 9.06 7.07
N LYS A 216 18.79 8.58 7.50
CA LYS A 216 18.44 7.15 7.40
C LYS A 216 18.17 6.72 5.95
N VAL A 217 17.58 7.59 5.12
CA VAL A 217 17.42 7.33 3.68
C VAL A 217 18.79 7.22 2.99
N VAL A 218 19.73 8.11 3.33
CA VAL A 218 21.11 8.04 2.82
C VAL A 218 21.81 6.77 3.29
N GLU A 219 21.64 6.38 4.55
CA GLU A 219 22.19 5.12 5.09
C GLU A 219 21.70 3.91 4.30
N ILE A 220 20.38 3.81 4.07
CA ILE A 220 19.78 2.74 3.24
C ILE A 220 20.38 2.71 1.84
N HIS A 221 20.58 3.87 1.21
CA HIS A 221 21.22 3.96 -0.09
C HIS A 221 22.64 3.41 -0.06
N MET A 222 23.46 3.81 0.92
CA MET A 222 24.84 3.35 1.06
C MET A 222 24.92 1.84 1.30
N GLU A 223 24.08 1.30 2.19
CA GLU A 223 24.00 -0.16 2.43
C GLU A 223 23.69 -0.94 1.13
N LEU A 224 22.79 -0.41 0.29
CA LEU A 224 22.46 -1.03 -0.99
C LEU A 224 23.60 -0.91 -2.01
N MET A 225 24.30 0.22 -2.07
CA MET A 225 25.49 0.38 -2.92
C MET A 225 26.58 -0.62 -2.53
N ASP A 226 26.85 -0.81 -1.23
CA ASP A 226 27.82 -1.78 -0.74
C ASP A 226 27.42 -3.21 -1.14
N ASN A 227 26.14 -3.55 -1.05
CA ASN A 227 25.63 -4.86 -1.47
C ASN A 227 25.75 -5.07 -2.98
N PHE A 228 25.46 -4.06 -3.80
CA PHE A 228 25.63 -4.14 -5.24
C PHE A 228 27.10 -4.19 -5.66
N SER A 229 28.00 -3.47 -4.98
CA SER A 229 29.45 -3.53 -5.19
C SER A 229 29.96 -4.96 -4.98
N LYS A 230 29.63 -5.59 -3.84
CA LYS A 230 29.96 -7.00 -3.58
C LYS A 230 29.45 -7.93 -4.66
N GLN A 231 28.21 -7.74 -5.12
CA GLN A 231 27.62 -8.56 -6.18
C GLN A 231 28.34 -8.39 -7.52
N LEU A 232 28.58 -7.15 -7.95
CA LEU A 232 29.30 -6.83 -9.19
C LEU A 232 30.73 -7.38 -9.17
N HIS A 233 31.40 -7.29 -8.02
CA HIS A 233 32.73 -7.84 -7.82
C HIS A 233 32.75 -9.37 -8.04
N MET A 234 31.76 -10.09 -7.47
CA MET A 234 31.62 -11.55 -7.68
C MET A 234 31.29 -11.90 -9.14
N GLU A 235 30.57 -11.02 -9.84
CA GLU A 235 30.23 -11.17 -11.26
C GLU A 235 31.36 -10.71 -12.21
N GLY A 236 32.47 -10.16 -11.69
CA GLY A 236 33.58 -9.61 -12.48
C GLY A 236 33.23 -8.34 -13.27
N ARG A 237 32.23 -7.59 -12.81
CA ARG A 237 31.74 -6.35 -13.45
C ARG A 237 32.33 -5.10 -12.77
N SER A 238 32.39 -3.99 -13.50
CA SER A 238 32.83 -2.70 -12.95
C SER A 238 31.79 -2.12 -11.99
N GLU A 239 32.27 -1.55 -10.89
CA GLU A 239 31.45 -0.88 -9.87
C GLU A 239 31.21 0.60 -10.20
N GLU A 240 31.78 1.13 -11.29
CA GLU A 240 31.63 2.54 -11.69
C GLU A 240 30.17 2.95 -11.91
N ILE A 241 29.32 2.01 -12.36
CA ILE A 241 27.87 2.23 -12.54
C ILE A 241 27.16 2.60 -11.24
N LEU A 242 27.71 2.25 -10.08
CA LEU A 242 27.11 2.60 -8.79
C LEU A 242 27.14 4.11 -8.51
N LEU A 243 28.08 4.83 -9.14
CA LEU A 243 28.15 6.29 -9.04
C LEU A 243 26.92 6.96 -9.66
N ASP A 244 26.33 6.35 -10.69
CA ASP A 244 25.17 6.90 -11.39
C ASP A 244 23.92 6.85 -10.50
N TYR A 245 23.82 5.89 -9.58
CA TYR A 245 22.72 5.82 -8.60
C TYR A 245 22.70 6.98 -7.60
N ARG A 246 23.75 7.83 -7.56
CA ARG A 246 23.67 9.12 -6.85
C ARG A 246 22.54 9.99 -7.38
N LEU A 247 22.22 9.91 -8.68
CA LEU A 247 21.07 10.59 -9.26
C LEU A 247 19.75 10.10 -8.64
N THR A 248 19.61 8.78 -8.46
CA THR A 248 18.46 8.17 -7.77
C THR A 248 18.31 8.69 -6.35
N LEU A 249 19.42 8.82 -5.60
CA LEU A 249 19.39 9.37 -4.24
C LEU A 249 18.93 10.83 -4.24
N ILE A 250 19.48 11.66 -5.12
CA ILE A 250 19.10 13.07 -5.24
C ILE A 250 17.60 13.19 -5.53
N ASP A 251 17.10 12.36 -6.44
CA ASP A 251 15.70 12.39 -6.88
C ASP A 251 14.73 12.03 -5.75
N VAL A 252 15.00 10.93 -5.03
CA VAL A 252 14.19 10.51 -3.88
C VAL A 252 14.22 11.56 -2.76
N LEU A 253 15.39 12.13 -2.46
CA LEU A 253 15.50 13.19 -1.46
C LEU A 253 14.79 14.47 -1.89
N ALA A 254 14.79 14.82 -3.18
CA ALA A 254 14.05 15.96 -3.69
C ALA A 254 12.54 15.79 -3.50
N HIS A 255 12.00 14.60 -3.80
CA HIS A 255 10.59 14.28 -3.58
C HIS A 255 10.23 14.34 -2.09
N LEU A 256 11.07 13.79 -1.21
CA LEU A 256 10.87 13.86 0.25
C LEU A 256 10.91 15.30 0.77
N CYS A 257 11.87 16.11 0.31
CA CYS A 257 11.94 17.53 0.66
C CYS A 257 10.72 18.31 0.17
N GLU A 258 10.22 18.02 -1.04
CA GLU A 258 9.01 18.65 -1.56
C GLU A 258 7.78 18.29 -0.73
N MET A 259 7.68 17.05 -0.27
CA MET A 259 6.64 16.61 0.67
C MET A 259 6.68 17.38 1.99
N TYR A 260 7.86 17.50 2.61
CA TYR A 260 8.02 18.33 3.81
C TYR A 260 7.67 19.80 3.54
N ARG A 261 8.06 20.35 2.39
CA ARG A 261 7.73 21.73 2.00
C ARG A 261 6.23 21.97 1.89
N ARG A 262 5.48 21.03 1.30
CA ARG A 262 4.02 21.10 1.14
C ARG A 262 3.26 20.89 2.45
N SER A 263 3.87 20.19 3.40
CA SER A 263 3.26 19.94 4.71
C SER A 263 3.22 21.16 5.64
N ILE A 264 4.03 22.19 5.37
CA ILE A 264 4.09 23.41 6.19
C ILE A 264 2.90 24.32 5.85
N PRO A 265 2.10 24.73 6.85
CA PRO A 265 1.05 25.73 6.65
C PRO A 265 1.56 27.02 6.04
N ARG A 266 0.99 27.40 4.90
CA ARG A 266 1.13 28.77 4.42
C ARG A 266 0.19 29.61 5.28
N GLU A 267 0.75 30.50 6.09
CA GLU A 267 -0.04 31.56 6.70
C GLU A 267 -0.75 32.32 5.56
N ILE A 268 -2.08 32.30 5.59
CA ILE A 268 -2.94 33.14 4.74
C ILE A 268 -3.25 34.40 5.52
#